data_AF-A0A1Y2MAJ0-F1
#
_entry.id   AF-A0A1Y2MAJ0-F1
#
_cell.length_a   1.000
_cell.length_b   1.000
_cell.length_c   1.000
_cell.angle_alpha   90.00
_cell.angle_beta   90.00
_cell.angle_gamma   90.00
#
_symmetry.space_group_name_H-M   'P 1'
#
loop_
_entity.id
_entity.type
_entity.pdbx_description
1 polymer ?
#
loop_
_entity_poly.entity_id
_entity_poly.type
_entity_poly.pdbx_seq_one_letter_code
_entity_poly.pdbx_strand_id
1 'polypeptide(L)'
;MTPVQRSLRHRAKSTRPKVWDFEPQHPHHNAPDQMIRTWARATIRSRTPPTPFLCLSTQWLARRQFSSTAWRKEDPRIESMGKEITDEFAVIREEYATPKHTIVLAHGLLGFSELRLAGQFLPGLKYWRGITEALSAKGIEIIVATVPPSGSIEARAAKLAESIAAKAKGKEVNIIAHSMGGLDSRYMISQLKPTNFKIKSLTTIATPHRGSSFADYMFETIGPRRVKRIYNVIEYFGFETGAFSQLTLKYMQESFNPRTPDIEDVRYFSYGASLEPSRWSVFAASHAIVKREEGINDGLVSVSSSQWGNYKGTLIGVSHLDLINWTNRMKWWLWELTGSKRNFNAIALYLDICDMLAKEKL
;
A
#
# COMPACT_ATOMS: atom_id res chain seq x y z
N MET A 1 55.92 11.45 -31.20
CA MET A 1 56.64 10.25 -31.68
C MET A 1 55.99 9.03 -31.05
N THR A 2 55.31 8.22 -31.86
CA THR A 2 54.69 6.92 -31.54
C THR A 2 55.73 5.84 -31.25
N PRO A 3 55.38 4.80 -30.46
CA PRO A 3 55.02 3.49 -31.06
C PRO A 3 53.84 2.78 -30.34
N VAL A 4 52.82 2.32 -31.07
CA VAL A 4 52.59 0.95 -31.63
C VAL A 4 52.11 -0.11 -30.62
N GLN A 5 50.79 -0.39 -30.73
CA GLN A 5 50.01 -1.64 -30.64
C GLN A 5 50.54 -2.87 -29.88
N ARG A 6 49.63 -3.44 -29.06
CA ARG A 6 49.30 -4.89 -29.14
C ARG A 6 47.88 -5.18 -28.65
N SER A 7 47.04 -5.65 -29.56
CA SER A 7 45.73 -6.25 -29.29
C SER A 7 45.89 -7.72 -28.92
N LEU A 8 45.18 -8.20 -27.90
CA LEU A 8 44.96 -9.63 -27.68
C LEU A 8 43.45 -9.92 -27.71
N ARG A 9 43.01 -10.45 -28.85
CA ARG A 9 41.72 -11.13 -29.01
C ARG A 9 41.88 -12.54 -28.44
N HIS A 10 41.03 -12.93 -27.48
CA HIS A 10 40.82 -14.35 -27.18
C HIS A 10 39.46 -14.81 -27.71
N ARG A 11 39.54 -15.97 -28.37
CA ARG A 11 38.56 -16.61 -29.24
C ARG A 11 37.64 -17.50 -28.41
N ALA A 12 36.39 -17.52 -28.84
CA ALA A 12 35.32 -18.37 -28.33
C ALA A 12 35.67 -19.86 -28.29
N LYS A 13 35.11 -20.58 -27.31
CA LYS A 13 34.84 -22.02 -27.38
C LYS A 13 33.37 -22.26 -26.98
N SER A 14 32.55 -22.56 -27.98
CA SER A 14 31.21 -23.09 -27.82
C SER A 14 31.28 -24.57 -27.44
N THR A 15 30.55 -24.97 -26.40
CA THR A 15 30.23 -26.37 -26.13
C THR A 15 28.76 -26.44 -25.66
N ARG A 16 27.86 -26.81 -26.58
CA ARG A 16 26.62 -27.52 -26.24
C ARG A 16 26.98 -29.01 -26.11
N PRO A 17 26.32 -29.80 -25.26
CA PRO A 17 25.27 -30.63 -25.84
C PRO A 17 24.10 -31.04 -24.91
N LYS A 18 23.10 -31.64 -25.59
CA LYS A 18 22.06 -32.58 -25.14
C LYS A 18 20.67 -32.00 -24.87
N VAL A 19 19.93 -31.99 -25.98
CA VAL A 19 18.47 -32.07 -26.06
C VAL A 19 18.04 -33.45 -25.54
N TRP A 20 17.05 -33.47 -24.65
CA TRP A 20 16.31 -34.67 -24.29
C TRP A 20 14.92 -34.54 -24.89
N ASP A 21 14.66 -35.33 -25.93
CA ASP A 21 13.34 -35.55 -26.49
C ASP A 21 12.55 -36.45 -25.53
N PHE A 22 11.37 -36.00 -25.11
CA PHE A 22 10.37 -36.84 -24.45
C PHE A 22 9.04 -36.67 -25.19
N GLU A 23 8.73 -37.67 -26.00
CA GLU A 23 7.44 -37.91 -26.63
C GLU A 23 6.48 -38.56 -25.61
N PRO A 24 5.18 -38.18 -25.58
CA PRO A 24 4.24 -38.68 -24.58
C PRO A 24 3.57 -40.00 -25.02
N GLN A 25 3.67 -41.03 -24.18
CA GLN A 25 2.88 -42.26 -24.33
C GLN A 25 1.58 -42.18 -23.50
N HIS A 26 0.45 -42.19 -24.20
CA HIS A 26 -0.86 -42.54 -23.65
C HIS A 26 -0.91 -44.05 -23.33
N PRO A 27 -1.76 -44.43 -22.36
CA PRO A 27 -2.62 -45.58 -22.62
C PRO A 27 -4.09 -45.32 -22.29
N HIS A 28 -4.93 -45.73 -23.23
CA HIS A 28 -6.34 -46.07 -23.06
C HIS A 28 -6.50 -47.23 -22.06
N HIS A 29 -7.56 -47.22 -21.23
CA HIS A 29 -8.55 -48.30 -21.18
C HIS A 29 -9.74 -48.01 -20.26
N ASN A 30 -10.91 -47.97 -20.90
CA ASN A 30 -12.18 -48.63 -20.58
C ASN A 30 -12.67 -48.76 -19.13
N ALA A 31 -13.82 -48.13 -18.89
CA ALA A 31 -14.83 -48.53 -17.91
C ALA A 31 -15.45 -49.91 -18.22
N PRO A 32 -16.15 -50.48 -17.23
CA PRO A 32 -17.56 -50.76 -17.50
C PRO A 32 -18.51 -50.40 -16.34
N ASP A 33 -19.55 -49.68 -16.74
CA ASP A 33 -20.99 -49.87 -16.52
C ASP A 33 -21.60 -50.50 -15.24
N GLN A 34 -22.60 -49.75 -14.77
CA GLN A 34 -23.91 -50.14 -14.22
C GLN A 34 -24.02 -50.80 -12.84
N MET A 35 -24.74 -50.11 -11.94
CA MET A 35 -26.02 -50.64 -11.48
C MET A 35 -26.97 -49.56 -10.90
N ILE A 36 -28.16 -49.54 -11.50
CA ILE A 36 -29.37 -48.80 -11.16
C ILE A 36 -29.99 -49.37 -9.88
N ARG A 37 -30.46 -48.52 -8.95
CA ARG A 37 -31.69 -48.74 -8.17
C ARG A 37 -32.38 -47.43 -7.80
N THR A 38 -33.48 -47.18 -8.49
CA THR A 38 -34.57 -46.28 -8.14
C THR A 38 -35.40 -46.87 -6.99
N TRP A 39 -35.91 -46.01 -6.09
CA TRP A 39 -37.22 -46.22 -5.45
C TRP A 39 -37.92 -44.88 -5.25
N ALA A 40 -39.22 -44.90 -5.50
CA ALA A 40 -40.08 -43.76 -5.77
C ALA A 40 -40.89 -43.29 -4.55
N ARG A 41 -41.30 -42.02 -4.65
CA ARG A 41 -42.46 -41.30 -4.08
C ARG A 41 -43.37 -42.00 -3.06
N ALA A 42 -43.70 -41.23 -2.02
CA ALA A 42 -45.05 -41.18 -1.47
C ALA A 42 -45.45 -39.72 -1.17
N THR A 43 -46.55 -39.27 -1.78
CA THR A 43 -47.25 -38.01 -1.52
C THR A 43 -48.68 -38.35 -1.08
N ILE A 44 -49.14 -37.86 0.07
CA ILE A 44 -50.58 -37.77 0.39
C ILE A 44 -50.89 -36.47 1.17
N ARG A 45 -51.67 -35.62 0.49
CA ARG A 45 -52.80 -34.74 0.91
C ARG A 45 -52.79 -33.93 2.23
N SER A 46 -52.77 -32.61 2.03
CA SER A 46 -53.72 -31.57 2.51
C SER A 46 -54.58 -31.80 3.77
N ARG A 47 -54.45 -30.89 4.75
CA ARG A 47 -55.54 -30.31 5.57
C ARG A 47 -55.04 -29.09 6.36
N THR A 48 -55.78 -27.99 6.32
CA THR A 48 -55.74 -26.81 7.23
C THR A 48 -57.19 -26.39 7.52
N PRO A 49 -57.51 -25.58 8.55
CA PRO A 49 -56.79 -25.22 9.78
C PRO A 49 -57.65 -25.51 11.06
N PRO A 50 -57.18 -25.16 12.27
CA PRO A 50 -57.73 -23.94 12.87
C PRO A 50 -56.67 -23.08 13.60
N THR A 51 -56.89 -21.77 13.61
CA THR A 51 -56.28 -20.78 14.52
C THR A 51 -57.38 -20.21 15.43
N PRO A 52 -57.10 -19.47 16.53
CA PRO A 52 -55.80 -19.04 17.05
C PRO A 52 -55.60 -19.36 18.55
N PHE A 53 -54.35 -19.60 18.96
CA PHE A 53 -53.91 -19.26 20.32
C PHE A 53 -52.78 -18.25 20.20
N LEU A 54 -53.00 -17.06 20.75
CA LEU A 54 -51.96 -16.04 20.93
C LEU A 54 -50.87 -16.64 21.82
N CYS A 55 -49.70 -16.89 21.24
CA CYS A 55 -48.47 -17.05 22.00
C CYS A 55 -47.53 -15.93 21.58
N LEU A 56 -47.44 -14.91 22.43
CA LEU A 56 -46.43 -13.85 22.37
C LEU A 56 -45.06 -14.50 22.62
N SER A 57 -44.43 -15.02 21.57
CA SER A 57 -43.00 -15.34 21.61
C SER A 57 -42.24 -14.10 21.16
N THR A 58 -41.75 -13.33 22.14
CA THR A 58 -40.70 -12.35 21.99
C THR A 58 -39.42 -13.04 21.53
N GLN A 59 -39.31 -13.29 20.22
CA GLN A 59 -38.03 -13.58 19.59
C GLN A 59 -37.27 -12.26 19.44
N TRP A 60 -36.66 -11.82 20.55
CA TRP A 60 -35.48 -10.98 20.51
C TRP A 60 -34.31 -11.82 19.96
N LEU A 61 -34.33 -12.10 18.66
CA LEU A 61 -33.10 -12.35 17.93
C LEU A 61 -32.40 -11.00 17.80
N ALA A 62 -31.72 -10.62 18.87
CA ALA A 62 -30.70 -9.59 18.83
C ALA A 62 -29.61 -10.07 17.87
N ARG A 63 -29.79 -9.81 16.57
CA ARG A 63 -28.68 -9.61 15.66
C ARG A 63 -27.86 -8.48 16.27
N ARG A 64 -26.89 -8.81 17.10
CA ARG A 64 -25.75 -7.93 17.38
C ARG A 64 -24.97 -7.82 16.07
N GLN A 65 -25.50 -7.05 15.12
CA GLN A 65 -24.62 -6.28 14.27
C GLN A 65 -23.83 -5.41 15.25
N PHE A 66 -22.56 -5.75 15.46
CA PHE A 66 -21.59 -4.76 15.91
C PHE A 66 -21.49 -3.71 14.81
N SER A 67 -22.49 -2.84 14.77
CA SER A 67 -22.55 -1.69 13.90
C SER A 67 -21.63 -0.65 14.52
N SER A 68 -20.33 -0.74 14.20
CA SER A 68 -19.34 0.27 14.57
C SER A 68 -19.66 1.64 13.98
N THR A 69 -20.66 1.75 13.09
CA THR A 69 -21.08 3.01 12.46
C THR A 69 -21.90 3.92 13.37
N ALA A 70 -22.59 3.40 14.40
CA ALA A 70 -23.39 4.25 15.29
C ALA A 70 -22.51 5.06 16.27
N TRP A 71 -21.53 4.41 16.91
CA TRP A 71 -20.58 5.06 17.83
C TRP A 71 -19.59 6.01 17.15
N ARG A 72 -19.51 5.99 15.81
CA ARG A 72 -18.64 6.85 15.00
C ARG A 72 -19.26 8.20 14.65
N LYS A 73 -20.53 8.48 15.01
CA LYS A 73 -21.18 9.74 14.62
C LYS A 73 -21.05 10.88 15.65
N GLU A 74 -20.50 10.62 16.83
CA GLU A 74 -20.58 11.57 17.97
C GLU A 74 -19.22 12.14 18.42
N ASP A 75 -18.10 11.82 17.74
CA ASP A 75 -16.79 12.41 18.06
C ASP A 75 -16.48 13.57 17.09
N PRO A 76 -16.33 14.83 17.56
CA PRO A 76 -16.05 15.99 16.71
C PRO A 76 -14.72 15.87 15.94
N ARG A 77 -13.81 14.96 16.32
CA ARG A 77 -12.60 14.64 15.54
C ARG A 77 -12.92 13.92 14.23
N ILE A 78 -14.11 13.34 14.09
CA ILE A 78 -14.57 12.59 12.91
C ILE A 78 -15.01 13.54 11.78
N GLU A 79 -15.39 14.79 12.08
CA GLU A 79 -15.70 15.81 11.06
C GLU A 79 -14.50 16.10 10.14
N SER A 80 -13.28 15.81 10.60
CA SER A 80 -12.05 16.00 9.83
C SER A 80 -11.75 14.88 8.82
N MET A 81 -12.59 13.84 8.65
CA MET A 81 -12.25 12.64 7.86
C MET A 81 -12.29 12.81 6.32
N GLY A 82 -12.83 13.92 5.81
CA GLY A 82 -13.09 14.08 4.38
C GLY A 82 -14.00 12.98 3.81
N LYS A 83 -13.91 12.73 2.50
CA LYS A 83 -14.70 11.69 1.82
C LYS A 83 -14.31 10.30 2.34
N GLU A 84 -15.25 9.53 2.88
CA GLU A 84 -15.02 8.11 3.21
C GLU A 84 -15.05 7.24 1.94
N ILE A 85 -14.05 6.38 1.79
CA ILE A 85 -13.92 5.43 0.68
C ILE A 85 -13.90 4.03 1.26
N THR A 86 -14.98 3.27 1.09
CA THR A 86 -15.17 1.96 1.72
C THR A 86 -15.02 0.79 0.76
N ASP A 87 -15.46 0.94 -0.48
CA ASP A 87 -15.51 -0.13 -1.48
C ASP A 87 -15.18 0.30 -2.92
N GLU A 88 -14.91 1.59 -3.17
CA GLU A 88 -14.60 2.11 -4.52
C GLU A 88 -13.39 1.41 -5.16
N PHE A 89 -12.45 0.93 -4.32
CA PHE A 89 -11.26 0.21 -4.75
C PHE A 89 -11.31 -1.27 -4.39
N ALA A 90 -12.49 -1.85 -4.15
CA ALA A 90 -12.62 -3.28 -3.88
C ALA A 90 -12.32 -4.14 -5.12
N VAL A 91 -12.63 -3.62 -6.31
CA VAL A 91 -12.55 -4.33 -7.60
C VAL A 91 -11.79 -3.48 -8.62
N ILE A 92 -11.01 -4.14 -9.48
CA ILE A 92 -10.33 -3.50 -10.60
C ILE A 92 -11.36 -3.29 -11.72
N ARG A 93 -11.52 -2.06 -12.20
CA ARG A 93 -12.40 -1.70 -13.33
C ARG A 93 -11.83 -2.25 -14.65
N GLU A 94 -12.70 -2.44 -15.64
CA GLU A 94 -12.27 -2.89 -16.97
C GLU A 94 -11.35 -1.86 -17.64
N GLU A 95 -11.74 -0.59 -17.55
CA GLU A 95 -11.08 0.54 -18.20
C GLU A 95 -10.56 1.57 -17.20
N TYR A 96 -9.35 2.05 -17.47
CA TYR A 96 -8.68 3.16 -16.80
C TYR A 96 -8.02 4.04 -17.87
N ALA A 97 -8.15 5.36 -17.75
CA ALA A 97 -7.40 6.28 -18.59
C ALA A 97 -5.91 6.26 -18.23
N THR A 98 -5.06 6.48 -19.22
CA THR A 98 -3.59 6.52 -19.05
C THR A 98 -3.14 7.96 -18.85
N PRO A 99 -2.36 8.26 -17.80
CA PRO A 99 -1.85 9.60 -17.54
C PRO A 99 -0.86 10.03 -18.63
N LYS A 100 -0.76 11.34 -18.85
CA LYS A 100 0.11 11.94 -19.87
C LYS A 100 1.58 11.85 -19.50
N HIS A 101 1.89 12.03 -18.22
CA HIS A 101 3.26 12.09 -17.70
C HIS A 101 3.68 10.77 -17.04
N THR A 102 5.00 10.51 -17.04
CA THR A 102 5.58 9.31 -16.44
C THR A 102 5.28 9.25 -14.94
N ILE A 103 4.84 8.10 -14.44
CA ILE A 103 4.56 7.90 -13.02
C ILE A 103 5.85 7.57 -12.27
N VAL A 104 6.13 8.31 -11.20
CA VAL A 104 7.22 8.00 -10.25
C VAL A 104 6.60 7.41 -8.99
N LEU A 105 7.03 6.21 -8.60
CA LEU A 105 6.65 5.61 -7.33
C LEU A 105 7.73 5.84 -6.28
N ALA A 106 7.42 6.61 -5.24
CA ALA A 106 8.33 6.97 -4.14
C ALA A 106 7.94 6.25 -2.83
N HIS A 107 8.82 5.37 -2.35
CA HIS A 107 8.56 4.53 -1.18
C HIS A 107 8.87 5.25 0.15
N GLY A 108 8.23 4.80 1.23
CA GLY A 108 8.44 5.31 2.58
C GLY A 108 9.64 4.72 3.32
N LEU A 109 9.63 4.90 4.65
CA LEU A 109 10.60 4.34 5.59
C LEU A 109 10.59 2.80 5.49
N LEU A 110 11.77 2.19 5.55
CA LEU A 110 12.04 0.76 5.32
C LEU A 110 11.70 0.24 3.91
N GLY A 111 11.40 1.13 2.97
CA GLY A 111 11.17 0.68 1.61
C GLY A 111 12.47 0.16 0.99
N PHE A 112 12.38 -1.04 0.44
CA PHE A 112 13.41 -1.65 -0.40
C PHE A 112 12.88 -1.77 -1.81
N SER A 113 13.69 -1.46 -2.81
CA SER A 113 13.32 -1.66 -4.22
C SER A 113 13.15 -3.16 -4.51
N GLU A 114 14.05 -3.99 -4.00
CA GLU A 114 13.96 -5.46 -4.05
C GLU A 114 14.75 -6.08 -2.89
N LEU A 115 14.09 -6.79 -1.96
CA LEU A 115 14.77 -7.52 -0.88
C LEU A 115 14.80 -9.02 -1.21
N ARG A 116 16.00 -9.54 -1.46
CA ARG A 116 16.23 -10.97 -1.73
C ARG A 116 16.61 -11.68 -0.44
N LEU A 117 15.60 -12.08 0.35
CA LEU A 117 15.80 -12.72 1.66
C LEU A 117 16.41 -14.14 1.59
N ALA A 118 16.37 -14.83 0.44
CA ALA A 118 16.81 -16.24 0.35
C ALA A 118 17.63 -16.54 -0.93
N GLY A 119 18.68 -15.75 -1.17
CA GLY A 119 19.60 -15.96 -2.30
C GLY A 119 18.97 -15.77 -3.68
N GLN A 120 19.70 -16.13 -4.74
CA GLN A 120 19.27 -15.95 -6.14
C GLN A 120 18.05 -16.80 -6.57
N PHE A 121 17.56 -17.69 -5.71
CA PHE A 121 16.56 -18.71 -6.06
C PHE A 121 15.11 -18.32 -5.76
N LEU A 122 14.84 -17.24 -5.01
CA LEU A 122 13.50 -16.72 -4.79
C LEU A 122 13.33 -15.32 -5.40
N PRO A 123 12.16 -15.01 -5.99
CA PRO A 123 11.89 -13.67 -6.51
C PRO A 123 11.98 -12.66 -5.37
N GLY A 124 12.74 -11.59 -5.59
CA GLY A 124 12.94 -10.56 -4.58
C GLY A 124 11.61 -9.91 -4.18
N LEU A 125 11.45 -9.63 -2.88
CA LEU A 125 10.29 -8.92 -2.38
C LEU A 125 10.32 -7.49 -2.92
N LYS A 126 9.24 -7.03 -3.54
CA LYS A 126 9.08 -5.64 -3.97
C LYS A 126 8.29 -4.84 -2.94
N TYR A 127 8.59 -3.55 -2.82
CA TYR A 127 7.76 -2.62 -2.03
C TYR A 127 6.35 -2.52 -2.63
N TRP A 128 6.27 -2.26 -3.94
CA TRP A 128 5.04 -2.10 -4.72
C TRP A 128 4.53 -3.44 -5.28
N ARG A 129 4.07 -4.36 -4.43
CA ARG A 129 3.77 -5.74 -4.86
C ARG A 129 2.61 -5.80 -5.87
N GLY A 130 2.88 -6.19 -7.11
CA GLY A 130 1.87 -6.33 -8.17
C GLY A 130 1.35 -5.00 -8.73
N ILE A 131 1.63 -3.88 -8.06
CA ILE A 131 1.24 -2.54 -8.50
C ILE A 131 2.04 -2.15 -9.74
N THR A 132 3.36 -2.34 -9.72
CA THR A 132 4.22 -2.03 -10.87
C THR A 132 3.82 -2.81 -12.12
N GLU A 133 3.54 -4.09 -11.95
CA GLU A 133 3.16 -5.01 -13.02
C GLU A 133 1.79 -4.62 -13.61
N ALA A 134 0.81 -4.32 -12.75
CA ALA A 134 -0.54 -3.95 -13.18
C ALA A 134 -0.56 -2.61 -13.93
N LEU A 135 0.19 -1.61 -13.43
CA LEU A 135 0.30 -0.32 -14.10
C LEU A 135 1.02 -0.47 -15.46
N SER A 136 2.13 -1.22 -15.53
CA SER A 136 2.83 -1.46 -16.80
C SER A 136 1.99 -2.27 -17.80
N ALA A 137 1.17 -3.21 -17.33
CA ALA A 137 0.24 -3.96 -18.19
C ALA A 137 -0.84 -3.07 -18.84
N LYS A 138 -1.11 -1.89 -18.26
CA LYS A 138 -1.99 -0.86 -18.84
C LYS A 138 -1.23 0.16 -19.69
N GLY A 139 0.05 -0.08 -20.00
CA GLY A 139 0.88 0.80 -20.84
C GLY A 139 1.37 2.06 -20.12
N ILE A 140 1.24 2.14 -18.81
CA ILE A 140 1.70 3.29 -18.02
C ILE A 140 3.22 3.20 -17.85
N GLU A 141 3.93 4.27 -18.22
CA GLU A 141 5.37 4.37 -17.98
C GLU A 141 5.65 4.66 -16.50
N ILE A 142 6.51 3.86 -15.88
CA ILE A 142 6.76 3.92 -14.43
C ILE A 142 8.25 4.00 -14.13
N ILE A 143 8.59 4.88 -13.21
CA ILE A 143 9.88 4.99 -12.56
C ILE A 143 9.71 4.58 -11.10
N VAL A 144 10.26 3.43 -10.72
CA VAL A 144 10.38 3.07 -9.30
C VAL A 144 11.62 3.76 -8.76
N ALA A 145 11.44 4.78 -7.92
CA ALA A 145 12.54 5.47 -7.29
C ALA A 145 13.15 4.62 -6.16
N THR A 146 14.44 4.78 -5.91
CA THR A 146 15.14 4.08 -4.82
C THR A 146 15.83 5.11 -3.95
N VAL A 147 15.51 5.09 -2.66
CA VAL A 147 16.14 5.93 -1.64
C VAL A 147 16.66 5.05 -0.50
N PRO A 148 17.58 5.55 0.34
CA PRO A 148 18.02 4.81 1.52
C PRO A 148 16.83 4.34 2.36
N PRO A 149 16.79 3.07 2.82
CA PRO A 149 15.65 2.53 3.57
C PRO A 149 15.39 3.28 4.87
N SER A 150 16.44 3.86 5.43
CA SER A 150 16.44 4.75 6.59
C SER A 150 17.38 5.93 6.31
N GLY A 151 17.09 7.07 6.93
CA GLY A 151 17.86 8.30 6.74
C GLY A 151 17.00 9.53 6.96
N SER A 152 17.64 10.70 6.99
CA SER A 152 16.90 11.96 7.10
C SER A 152 16.10 12.25 5.82
N ILE A 153 15.04 13.02 5.95
CA ILE A 153 14.21 13.47 4.82
C ILE A 153 15.08 14.18 3.78
N GLU A 154 16.05 15.00 4.20
CA GLU A 154 16.96 15.72 3.31
C GLU A 154 17.83 14.76 2.48
N ALA A 155 18.44 13.75 3.13
CA ALA A 155 19.29 12.79 2.44
C ALA A 155 18.48 11.89 1.49
N ARG A 156 17.29 11.46 1.93
CA ARG A 156 16.37 10.66 1.10
C ARG A 156 15.84 11.46 -0.08
N ALA A 157 15.48 12.73 0.11
CA ALA A 157 15.02 13.63 -0.96
C ALA A 157 16.12 13.88 -2.02
N ALA A 158 17.37 14.05 -1.60
CA ALA A 158 18.50 14.17 -2.53
C ALA A 158 18.65 12.92 -3.40
N LYS A 159 18.59 11.73 -2.79
CA LYS A 159 18.63 10.45 -3.52
C LYS A 159 17.39 10.22 -4.40
N LEU A 160 16.22 10.70 -3.97
CA LEU A 160 15.00 10.68 -4.77
C LEU A 160 15.20 11.48 -6.07
N ALA A 161 15.73 12.70 -5.95
CA ALA A 161 16.02 13.56 -7.10
C ALA A 161 17.00 12.91 -8.08
N GLU A 162 18.11 12.35 -7.56
CA GLU A 162 19.09 11.61 -8.38
C GLU A 162 18.45 10.41 -9.09
N SER A 163 17.63 9.61 -8.37
CA SER A 163 16.98 8.44 -8.93
C SER A 163 15.98 8.79 -10.02
N ILE A 164 15.23 9.89 -9.89
CA ILE A 164 14.27 10.33 -10.91
C ILE A 164 15.04 10.88 -12.10
N ALA A 165 16.01 11.75 -11.89
CA ALA A 165 16.84 12.33 -12.94
C ALA A 165 17.44 11.30 -13.90
N ALA A 166 18.02 10.23 -13.34
CA ALA A 166 18.65 9.17 -14.11
C ALA A 166 17.66 8.41 -15.01
N LYS A 167 16.39 8.33 -14.61
CA LYS A 167 15.37 7.49 -15.27
C LYS A 167 14.39 8.29 -16.13
N ALA A 168 14.05 9.51 -15.71
CA ALA A 168 13.08 10.38 -16.38
C ALA A 168 13.62 10.97 -17.68
N LYS A 169 14.95 11.14 -17.82
CA LYS A 169 15.60 11.65 -19.05
C LYS A 169 14.95 12.94 -19.58
N GLY A 170 14.63 13.88 -18.68
CA GLY A 170 14.01 15.17 -19.04
C GLY A 170 12.48 15.15 -19.19
N LYS A 171 11.81 14.00 -19.04
CA LYS A 171 10.35 13.92 -19.10
C LYS A 171 9.69 14.66 -17.93
N GLU A 172 8.46 15.09 -18.18
CA GLU A 172 7.54 15.53 -17.14
C GLU A 172 7.06 14.31 -16.34
N VAL A 173 6.92 14.44 -15.02
CA VAL A 173 6.61 13.33 -14.11
C VAL A 173 5.49 13.65 -13.12
N ASN A 174 4.71 12.64 -12.77
CA ASN A 174 3.77 12.66 -11.64
C ASN A 174 4.27 11.71 -10.55
N ILE A 175 4.44 12.21 -9.35
CA ILE A 175 4.92 11.41 -8.22
C ILE A 175 3.72 10.85 -7.46
N ILE A 176 3.71 9.54 -7.22
CA ILE A 176 2.84 8.87 -6.25
C ILE A 176 3.73 8.36 -5.12
N ALA A 177 3.50 8.88 -3.93
CA ALA A 177 4.37 8.68 -2.79
C ALA A 177 3.62 8.10 -1.59
N HIS A 178 4.19 7.08 -0.97
CA HIS A 178 3.60 6.44 0.21
C HIS A 178 4.40 6.80 1.48
N SER A 179 3.68 7.11 2.57
CA SER A 179 4.29 7.32 3.89
C SER A 179 5.40 8.38 3.84
N MET A 180 6.58 8.13 4.42
CA MET A 180 7.72 9.05 4.40
C MET A 180 8.14 9.51 2.99
N GLY A 181 7.85 8.73 1.93
CA GLY A 181 8.16 9.11 0.55
C GLY A 181 7.45 10.41 0.13
N GLY A 182 6.29 10.72 0.73
CA GLY A 182 5.61 11.99 0.48
C GLY A 182 6.34 13.18 1.09
N LEU A 183 7.01 13.01 2.24
CA LEU A 183 7.85 14.03 2.85
C LEU A 183 9.13 14.24 2.04
N ASP A 184 9.78 13.15 1.62
CA ASP A 184 10.95 13.20 0.72
C ASP A 184 10.61 13.97 -0.56
N SER A 185 9.44 13.71 -1.13
CA SER A 185 8.96 14.37 -2.35
C SER A 185 8.69 15.86 -2.12
N ARG A 186 8.01 16.24 -1.02
CA ARG A 186 7.78 17.65 -0.69
C ARG A 186 9.08 18.42 -0.45
N TYR A 187 10.03 17.82 0.25
CA TYR A 187 11.34 18.43 0.45
C TYR A 187 12.08 18.60 -0.88
N MET A 188 12.13 17.56 -1.72
CA MET A 188 12.74 17.63 -3.03
C MET A 188 12.13 18.74 -3.90
N ILE A 189 10.80 18.82 -3.96
CA ILE A 189 10.08 19.81 -4.76
C ILE A 189 10.37 21.23 -4.26
N SER A 190 10.26 21.46 -2.95
CA SER A 190 10.29 22.81 -2.37
C SER A 190 11.70 23.34 -2.13
N GLN A 191 12.63 22.48 -1.70
CA GLN A 191 13.97 22.88 -1.27
C GLN A 191 15.04 22.56 -2.31
N LEU A 192 14.99 21.38 -2.95
CA LEU A 192 16.02 20.98 -3.91
C LEU A 192 15.76 21.51 -5.32
N LYS A 193 14.48 21.70 -5.69
CA LYS A 193 14.02 22.28 -6.96
C LYS A 193 14.80 21.74 -8.18
N PRO A 194 14.80 20.42 -8.42
CA PRO A 194 15.55 19.82 -9.52
C PRO A 194 15.11 20.39 -10.87
N THR A 195 16.06 20.65 -11.77
CA THR A 195 15.82 21.29 -13.08
C THR A 195 15.94 20.33 -14.27
N ASN A 196 16.39 19.10 -14.03
CA ASN A 196 16.63 18.07 -15.04
C ASN A 196 15.39 17.22 -15.39
N PHE A 197 14.29 17.42 -14.68
CA PHE A 197 12.96 16.90 -15.00
C PHE A 197 11.93 17.86 -14.40
N LYS A 198 10.69 17.83 -14.90
CA LYS A 198 9.63 18.72 -14.40
C LYS A 198 8.56 17.91 -13.68
N ILE A 199 8.27 18.31 -12.45
CA ILE A 199 7.27 17.67 -11.61
C ILE A 199 5.93 18.34 -11.87
N LYS A 200 4.91 17.56 -12.19
CA LYS A 200 3.56 18.05 -12.53
C LYS A 200 2.55 17.81 -11.44
N SER A 201 2.72 16.73 -10.67
CA SER A 201 1.96 16.51 -9.44
C SER A 201 2.69 15.67 -8.41
N LEU A 202 2.25 15.79 -7.17
CA LEU A 202 2.54 14.88 -6.06
C LEU A 202 1.21 14.36 -5.48
N THR A 203 1.00 13.05 -5.55
CA THR A 203 -0.06 12.35 -4.83
C THR A 203 0.53 11.62 -3.65
N THR A 204 0.13 11.98 -2.43
CA THR A 204 0.58 11.31 -1.21
C THR A 204 -0.45 10.31 -0.69
N ILE A 205 0.01 9.19 -0.14
CA ILE A 205 -0.84 8.14 0.41
C ILE A 205 -0.33 7.83 1.81
N ALA A 206 -1.15 8.13 2.83
CA ALA A 206 -0.84 7.93 4.24
C ALA A 206 0.50 8.57 4.70
N THR A 207 0.83 9.75 4.14
CA THR A 207 2.05 10.47 4.51
C THR A 207 1.85 11.24 5.82
N PRO A 208 2.74 11.14 6.82
CA PRO A 208 2.59 11.87 8.09
C PRO A 208 2.97 13.35 7.95
N HIS A 209 2.18 14.16 7.23
CA HIS A 209 2.49 15.57 6.97
C HIS A 209 2.51 16.44 8.23
N ARG A 210 1.85 16.02 9.30
CA ARG A 210 1.86 16.68 10.62
C ARG A 210 2.53 15.83 11.70
N GLY A 211 3.28 14.81 11.27
CA GLY A 211 3.96 13.86 12.14
C GLY A 211 3.10 12.69 12.56
N SER A 212 3.59 11.93 13.51
CA SER A 212 2.87 10.83 14.15
C SER A 212 3.25 10.77 15.63
N SER A 213 2.25 10.67 16.50
CA SER A 213 2.41 10.47 17.94
C SER A 213 3.03 9.12 18.26
N PHE A 214 2.96 8.16 17.34
CA PHE A 214 3.77 6.96 17.44
C PHE A 214 5.27 7.27 17.28
N ALA A 215 5.63 8.19 16.38
CA ALA A 215 7.02 8.65 16.25
C ALA A 215 7.46 9.43 17.51
N ASP A 216 6.60 10.26 18.10
CA ASP A 216 6.86 10.93 19.39
C ASP A 216 7.10 9.90 20.50
N TYR A 217 6.21 8.91 20.63
CA TYR A 217 6.35 7.83 21.61
C TYR A 217 7.66 7.06 21.44
N MET A 218 8.02 6.72 20.19
CA MET A 218 9.28 6.04 19.90
C MET A 218 10.46 6.95 20.23
N PHE A 219 10.43 8.22 19.86
CA PHE A 219 11.50 9.19 20.15
C PHE A 219 11.72 9.36 21.65
N GLU A 220 10.65 9.52 22.44
CA GLU A 220 10.71 9.65 23.90
C GLU A 220 11.18 8.36 24.58
N THR A 221 10.75 7.20 24.08
CA THR A 221 11.11 5.89 24.65
C THR A 221 12.53 5.45 24.27
N ILE A 222 13.05 5.90 23.11
CA ILE A 222 14.42 5.68 22.64
C ILE A 222 15.44 6.59 23.36
N GLY A 223 14.99 7.62 24.07
CA GLY A 223 15.86 8.45 24.92
C GLY A 223 16.78 7.61 25.84
N PRO A 224 17.95 8.14 26.23
CA PRO A 224 19.17 7.39 26.62
C PRO A 224 19.07 6.38 27.79
N ARG A 225 17.90 6.19 28.40
CA ARG A 225 17.68 5.35 29.59
C ARG A 225 16.72 4.16 29.39
N ARG A 226 16.10 3.96 28.22
CA ARG A 226 15.01 2.96 28.04
C ARG A 226 15.18 1.98 26.86
N VAL A 227 16.42 1.61 26.54
CA VAL A 227 16.78 0.83 25.34
C VAL A 227 16.28 -0.64 25.35
N LYS A 228 16.16 -1.29 26.51
CA LYS A 228 15.92 -2.76 26.58
C LYS A 228 14.56 -3.26 26.05
N ARG A 229 13.48 -2.47 26.12
CA ARG A 229 12.16 -2.87 25.55
C ARG A 229 12.04 -2.59 24.05
N ILE A 230 12.88 -1.69 23.53
CA ILE A 230 12.76 -1.18 22.17
C ILE A 230 13.49 -2.03 21.15
N TYR A 231 14.51 -2.81 21.56
CA TYR A 231 15.29 -3.67 20.66
C TYR A 231 14.39 -4.62 19.86
N ASN A 232 13.44 -5.31 20.50
CA ASN A 232 12.54 -6.23 19.79
C ASN A 232 11.63 -5.53 18.77
N VAL A 233 11.25 -4.27 19.01
CA VAL A 233 10.40 -3.50 18.08
C VAL A 233 11.25 -2.89 16.95
N ILE A 234 12.40 -2.32 17.29
CA ILE A 234 13.36 -1.78 16.31
C ILE A 234 13.93 -2.88 15.43
N GLU A 235 14.18 -4.08 15.95
CA GLU A 235 14.69 -5.25 15.21
C GLU A 235 13.59 -5.91 14.37
N TYR A 236 12.37 -6.05 14.91
CA TYR A 236 11.22 -6.58 14.17
C TYR A 236 10.83 -5.71 12.97
N PHE A 237 11.00 -4.39 13.09
CA PHE A 237 10.73 -3.47 12.01
C PHE A 237 12.00 -2.90 11.33
N GLY A 238 13.21 -3.22 11.77
CA GLY A 238 14.47 -2.75 11.15
C GLY A 238 14.70 -1.22 11.13
N PHE A 239 14.19 -0.46 12.09
CA PHE A 239 14.19 1.01 12.05
C PHE A 239 15.47 1.68 12.61
N GLU A 240 16.06 2.65 11.90
CA GLU A 240 17.08 3.53 12.50
C GLU A 240 16.45 4.63 13.36
N THR A 241 17.09 4.93 14.51
CA THR A 241 16.61 5.88 15.51
C THR A 241 16.53 7.33 15.00
N GLY A 242 17.34 7.70 14.00
CA GLY A 242 17.37 9.04 13.42
C GLY A 242 16.18 9.39 12.53
N ALA A 243 15.49 8.39 11.94
CA ALA A 243 14.35 8.66 11.06
C ALA A 243 13.12 9.12 11.85
N PHE A 244 12.92 8.64 13.07
CA PHE A 244 11.74 8.96 13.88
C PHE A 244 11.72 10.39 14.40
N SER A 245 12.88 10.98 14.70
CA SER A 245 12.94 12.36 15.20
C SER A 245 12.34 13.34 14.20
N GLN A 246 12.52 13.08 12.90
CA GLN A 246 11.96 13.87 11.81
C GLN A 246 10.51 13.51 11.48
N LEU A 247 9.92 12.49 12.10
CA LEU A 247 8.50 12.14 11.94
C LEU A 247 7.65 12.57 13.14
N THR A 248 8.26 13.24 14.12
CA THR A 248 7.57 13.79 15.30
C THR A 248 6.58 14.90 14.91
N LEU A 249 5.53 15.08 15.72
CA LEU A 249 4.57 16.16 15.49
C LEU A 249 5.26 17.53 15.54
N LYS A 250 6.14 17.70 16.54
CA LYS A 250 6.90 18.94 16.74
C LYS A 250 7.78 19.28 15.54
N TYR A 251 8.61 18.33 15.07
CA TYR A 251 9.50 18.60 13.94
C TYR A 251 8.71 18.93 12.67
N MET A 252 7.60 18.22 12.42
CA MET A 252 6.77 18.48 11.24
C MET A 252 6.16 19.88 11.25
N GLN A 253 5.62 20.31 12.40
CA GLN A 253 4.94 21.60 12.53
C GLN A 253 5.92 22.78 12.61
N GLU A 254 6.98 22.67 13.40
CA GLU A 254 7.87 23.80 13.70
C GLU A 254 9.04 23.91 12.71
N SER A 255 9.45 22.82 12.07
CA SER A 255 10.67 22.79 11.24
C SER A 255 10.42 22.41 9.79
N PHE A 256 9.69 21.31 9.52
CA PHE A 256 9.56 20.81 8.16
C PHE A 256 8.56 21.60 7.32
N ASN A 257 7.31 21.71 7.76
CA ASN A 257 6.25 22.37 6.99
C ASN A 257 6.54 23.85 6.69
N PRO A 258 7.06 24.67 7.63
CA PRO A 258 7.42 26.06 7.32
C PRO A 258 8.50 26.19 6.24
N ARG A 259 9.41 25.21 6.16
CA ARG A 259 10.48 25.18 5.16
C ARG A 259 10.07 24.50 3.85
N THR A 260 8.94 23.81 3.80
CA THR A 260 8.53 23.04 2.61
C THR A 260 7.12 23.44 2.14
N PRO A 261 6.91 24.72 1.79
CA PRO A 261 5.66 25.16 1.20
C PRO A 261 5.45 24.52 -0.17
N ASP A 262 4.19 24.39 -0.54
CA ASP A 262 3.78 23.92 -1.87
C ASP A 262 4.25 24.91 -2.95
N ILE A 263 4.66 24.35 -4.08
CA ILE A 263 5.05 25.10 -5.29
C ILE A 263 3.86 25.17 -6.24
N GLU A 264 3.48 26.38 -6.65
CA GLU A 264 2.26 26.68 -7.44
C GLU A 264 2.13 25.86 -8.74
N ASP A 265 3.24 25.60 -9.43
CA ASP A 265 3.28 24.84 -10.68
C ASP A 265 3.05 23.33 -10.54
N VAL A 266 2.97 22.83 -9.30
CA VAL A 266 2.80 21.42 -8.95
C VAL A 266 1.43 21.21 -8.31
N ARG A 267 0.66 20.24 -8.79
CA ARG A 267 -0.60 19.84 -8.14
C ARG A 267 -0.36 18.86 -7.00
N TYR A 268 -1.01 19.10 -5.86
CA TYR A 268 -0.89 18.24 -4.67
C TYR A 268 -2.21 17.54 -4.40
N PHE A 269 -2.16 16.22 -4.30
CA PHE A 269 -3.28 15.35 -3.92
C PHE A 269 -2.87 14.49 -2.74
N SER A 270 -3.85 14.05 -1.95
CA SER A 270 -3.55 13.11 -0.87
C SER A 270 -4.71 12.17 -0.56
N TYR A 271 -4.35 11.00 -0.03
CA TYR A 271 -5.26 9.98 0.48
C TYR A 271 -4.86 9.60 1.89
N GLY A 272 -5.86 9.46 2.77
CA GLY A 272 -5.68 8.89 4.10
C GLY A 272 -6.16 7.45 4.15
N ALA A 273 -5.87 6.78 5.26
CA ALA A 273 -6.37 5.44 5.53
C ALA A 273 -6.71 5.30 7.01
N SER A 274 -7.62 4.37 7.30
CA SER A 274 -8.03 4.06 8.66
C SER A 274 -8.23 2.56 8.82
N LEU A 275 -7.81 2.01 9.95
CA LEU A 275 -7.98 0.62 10.31
C LEU A 275 -8.56 0.54 11.71
N GLU A 276 -9.48 -0.40 11.97
CA GLU A 276 -9.76 -0.85 13.33
C GLU A 276 -9.12 -2.24 13.51
N PRO A 277 -7.91 -2.32 14.09
CA PRO A 277 -7.18 -3.57 14.20
C PRO A 277 -7.81 -4.52 15.23
N SER A 278 -7.75 -5.82 14.98
CA SER A 278 -7.96 -6.82 16.02
C SER A 278 -6.81 -6.76 17.05
N ARG A 279 -7.05 -7.30 18.25
CA ARG A 279 -6.05 -7.35 19.33
C ARG A 279 -4.74 -8.08 18.97
N TRP A 280 -4.78 -8.94 17.96
CA TRP A 280 -3.63 -9.72 17.47
C TRP A 280 -2.91 -9.07 16.27
N SER A 281 -3.39 -7.91 15.81
CA SER A 281 -2.75 -7.18 14.72
C SER A 281 -1.39 -6.62 15.17
N VAL A 282 -0.40 -6.69 14.28
CA VAL A 282 0.91 -6.03 14.47
C VAL A 282 0.78 -4.51 14.67
N PHE A 283 -0.31 -3.92 14.19
CA PHE A 283 -0.60 -2.49 14.36
C PHE A 283 -1.38 -2.16 15.63
N ALA A 284 -1.81 -3.14 16.44
CA ALA A 284 -2.70 -2.87 17.57
C ALA A 284 -2.09 -1.88 18.58
N ALA A 285 -0.79 -2.03 18.88
CA ALA A 285 -0.10 -1.16 19.84
C ALA A 285 0.10 0.26 19.30
N SER A 286 0.67 0.39 18.09
CA SER A 286 0.91 1.69 17.46
C SER A 286 -0.40 2.42 17.15
N HIS A 287 -1.41 1.70 16.66
CA HIS A 287 -2.76 2.23 16.45
C HIS A 287 -3.36 2.78 17.75
N ALA A 288 -3.21 2.07 18.88
CA ALA A 288 -3.77 2.52 20.16
C ALA A 288 -3.09 3.80 20.67
N ILE A 289 -1.79 3.97 20.43
CA ILE A 289 -1.05 5.21 20.73
C ILE A 289 -1.61 6.35 19.88
N VAL A 290 -1.61 6.19 18.55
CA VAL A 290 -2.10 7.21 17.63
C VAL A 290 -3.57 7.53 17.85
N LYS A 291 -4.40 6.53 18.15
CA LYS A 291 -5.83 6.73 18.40
C LYS A 291 -6.13 7.54 19.64
N ARG A 292 -5.28 7.43 20.67
CA ARG A 292 -5.41 8.22 21.89
C ARG A 292 -5.16 9.70 21.63
N GLU A 293 -4.07 10.01 20.91
CA GLU A 293 -3.58 11.37 20.74
C GLU A 293 -4.19 12.08 19.51
N GLU A 294 -4.31 11.38 18.38
CA GLU A 294 -4.66 11.96 17.07
C GLU A 294 -5.97 11.41 16.49
N GLY A 295 -6.51 10.32 17.05
CA GLY A 295 -7.77 9.72 16.61
C GLY A 295 -7.62 8.68 15.48
N ILE A 296 -8.54 8.68 14.52
CA ILE A 296 -8.63 7.63 13.50
C ILE A 296 -7.32 7.55 12.69
N ASN A 297 -6.79 6.34 12.52
CA ASN A 297 -5.48 6.12 11.91
C ASN A 297 -5.36 4.75 11.23
N ASP A 298 -4.35 4.59 10.40
CA ASP A 298 -4.08 3.37 9.63
C ASP A 298 -3.16 2.36 10.34
N GLY A 299 -2.86 2.62 11.62
CA GLY A 299 -1.90 1.89 12.43
C GLY A 299 -0.60 2.62 12.69
N LEU A 300 -0.24 3.64 11.90
CA LEU A 300 0.99 4.42 12.07
C LEU A 300 0.78 5.92 11.89
N VAL A 301 -0.15 6.32 11.03
CA VAL A 301 -0.40 7.71 10.65
C VAL A 301 -1.88 8.03 10.82
N SER A 302 -2.17 9.13 11.50
CA SER A 302 -3.54 9.64 11.65
C SER A 302 -4.09 10.16 10.32
N VAL A 303 -5.42 10.05 10.16
CA VAL A 303 -6.12 10.58 8.99
C VAL A 303 -5.88 12.08 8.84
N SER A 304 -5.91 12.83 9.95
CA SER A 304 -5.64 14.28 9.96
C SER A 304 -4.20 14.63 9.56
N SER A 305 -3.21 13.84 9.98
CA SER A 305 -1.82 14.01 9.55
C SER A 305 -1.63 13.67 8.07
N SER A 306 -2.43 12.75 7.51
CA SER A 306 -2.36 12.37 6.10
C SER A 306 -2.88 13.39 5.10
N GLN A 307 -3.67 14.37 5.55
CA GLN A 307 -4.33 15.34 4.67
C GLN A 307 -3.38 16.43 4.17
N TRP A 308 -3.31 16.61 2.86
CA TRP A 308 -2.50 17.63 2.20
C TRP A 308 -3.03 18.02 0.81
N GLY A 309 -2.92 19.29 0.43
CA GLY A 309 -3.41 19.77 -0.87
C GLY A 309 -4.89 19.41 -1.11
N ASN A 310 -5.19 18.93 -2.31
CA ASN A 310 -6.53 18.44 -2.66
C ASN A 310 -6.72 17.00 -2.13
N TYR A 311 -7.26 16.92 -0.91
CA TYR A 311 -7.54 15.65 -0.24
C TYR A 311 -8.67 14.89 -0.92
N LYS A 312 -8.39 13.65 -1.36
CA LYS A 312 -9.32 12.82 -2.12
C LYS A 312 -10.20 11.92 -1.26
N GLY A 313 -9.77 11.60 -0.05
CA GLY A 313 -10.57 10.86 0.92
C GLY A 313 -9.78 9.90 1.81
N THR A 314 -10.51 9.25 2.71
CA THR A 314 -10.02 8.27 3.68
C THR A 314 -10.45 6.87 3.27
N LEU A 315 -9.48 5.97 3.09
CA LEU A 315 -9.68 4.55 2.84
C LEU A 315 -10.06 3.83 4.15
N ILE A 316 -11.28 3.30 4.24
CA ILE A 316 -11.81 2.69 5.46
C ILE A 316 -11.47 1.19 5.52
N GLY A 317 -10.95 0.74 6.68
CA GLY A 317 -10.58 -0.65 6.90
C GLY A 317 -9.23 -1.04 6.26
N VAL A 318 -8.37 -0.04 5.98
CA VAL A 318 -7.11 -0.20 5.27
C VAL A 318 -5.96 0.17 6.22
N SER A 319 -5.04 -0.77 6.43
CA SER A 319 -3.82 -0.52 7.21
C SER A 319 -2.72 0.11 6.37
N HIS A 320 -1.72 0.68 7.04
CA HIS A 320 -0.55 1.26 6.39
C HIS A 320 0.17 0.28 5.41
N LEU A 321 0.14 -1.03 5.67
CA LEU A 321 0.71 -2.05 4.78
C LEU A 321 -0.25 -2.56 3.69
N ASP A 322 -1.57 -2.44 3.89
CA ASP A 322 -2.55 -2.79 2.85
C ASP A 322 -2.35 -1.88 1.62
N LEU A 323 -1.96 -0.61 1.83
CA LEU A 323 -1.72 0.41 0.79
C LEU A 323 -0.63 0.04 -0.21
N ILE A 324 0.32 -0.82 0.17
CA ILE A 324 1.41 -1.31 -0.69
C ILE A 324 1.24 -2.80 -1.05
N ASN A 325 0.03 -3.35 -0.83
CA ASN A 325 -0.34 -4.72 -1.16
C ASN A 325 0.43 -5.82 -0.40
N TRP A 326 0.88 -5.54 0.84
CA TRP A 326 1.72 -6.47 1.61
C TRP A 326 0.93 -7.49 2.44
N THR A 327 -0.11 -7.03 3.11
CA THR A 327 -1.03 -7.82 3.96
C THR A 327 -1.99 -8.68 3.15
N ASN A 328 -2.18 -8.36 1.87
CA ASN A 328 -3.19 -8.99 1.04
C ASN A 328 -2.95 -10.50 0.84
N ARG A 329 -1.75 -11.01 0.54
CA ARG A 329 -1.64 -12.43 0.16
C ARG A 329 -2.05 -13.45 1.24
N MET A 330 -1.74 -13.21 2.52
CA MET A 330 -2.17 -14.07 3.64
C MET A 330 -3.64 -13.88 4.00
N LYS A 331 -4.13 -12.62 3.98
CA LYS A 331 -5.55 -12.32 4.19
C LYS A 331 -6.43 -12.85 3.05
N TRP A 332 -5.94 -12.83 1.81
CA TRP A 332 -6.62 -13.33 0.62
C TRP A 332 -6.88 -14.83 0.72
N TRP A 333 -5.85 -15.61 1.08
CA TRP A 333 -6.01 -17.04 1.33
C TRP A 333 -7.03 -17.30 2.44
N LEU A 334 -7.01 -16.52 3.52
CA LEU A 334 -7.96 -16.65 4.61
C LEU A 334 -9.40 -16.26 4.20
N TRP A 335 -9.60 -15.19 3.43
CA TRP A 335 -10.91 -14.70 3.01
C TRP A 335 -11.57 -15.55 1.91
N GLU A 336 -10.76 -16.14 1.03
CA GLU A 336 -11.24 -17.11 0.03
C GLU A 336 -11.78 -18.38 0.71
N LEU A 337 -11.23 -18.75 1.88
CA LEU A 337 -11.75 -19.81 2.73
C LEU A 337 -12.99 -19.40 3.53
N THR A 338 -13.11 -18.14 3.98
CA THR A 338 -14.20 -17.67 4.85
C THR A 338 -15.36 -16.96 4.12
N GLY A 339 -15.31 -16.85 2.78
CA GLY A 339 -16.35 -16.20 1.98
C GLY A 339 -16.56 -14.71 2.27
N SER A 340 -15.56 -14.03 2.86
CA SER A 340 -15.67 -12.62 3.26
C SER A 340 -15.44 -11.68 2.07
N LYS A 341 -16.27 -10.64 1.93
CA LYS A 341 -16.16 -9.65 0.84
C LYS A 341 -14.85 -8.84 0.95
N ARG A 342 -14.24 -8.60 -0.21
CA ARG A 342 -13.09 -7.69 -0.35
C ARG A 342 -13.58 -6.26 -0.25
N ASN A 343 -12.98 -5.47 0.65
CA ASN A 343 -13.30 -4.05 0.76
C ASN A 343 -12.22 -3.16 0.13
N PHE A 344 -11.01 -3.68 -0.12
CA PHE A 344 -9.92 -2.88 -0.69
C PHE A 344 -8.92 -3.71 -1.51
N ASN A 345 -8.49 -3.15 -2.64
CA ASN A 345 -7.45 -3.66 -3.52
C ASN A 345 -6.48 -2.51 -3.86
N ALA A 346 -5.23 -2.62 -3.40
CA ALA A 346 -4.21 -1.63 -3.68
C ALA A 346 -4.00 -1.42 -5.19
N ILE A 347 -4.02 -2.48 -6.01
CA ILE A 347 -3.87 -2.33 -7.46
C ILE A 347 -4.98 -1.45 -8.04
N ALA A 348 -6.22 -1.64 -7.59
CA ALA A 348 -7.35 -0.80 -8.02
C ALA A 348 -7.15 0.67 -7.63
N LEU A 349 -6.64 0.94 -6.42
CA LEU A 349 -6.30 2.30 -5.97
C LEU A 349 -5.26 2.96 -6.88
N TYR A 350 -4.14 2.30 -7.19
CA TYR A 350 -3.08 2.92 -8.00
C TYR A 350 -3.52 3.14 -9.45
N LEU A 351 -4.30 2.21 -10.00
CA LEU A 351 -4.91 2.39 -11.33
C LEU A 351 -5.88 3.58 -11.32
N ASP A 352 -6.67 3.74 -10.27
CA ASP A 352 -7.60 4.85 -10.13
C ASP A 352 -6.89 6.20 -9.96
N ILE A 353 -5.78 6.24 -9.21
CA ILE A 353 -4.94 7.44 -9.13
C ILE A 353 -4.41 7.81 -10.52
N CYS A 354 -3.95 6.85 -11.31
CA CYS A 354 -3.48 7.11 -12.67
C CYS A 354 -4.61 7.63 -13.59
N ASP A 355 -5.81 7.07 -13.47
CA ASP A 355 -7.01 7.52 -14.18
C ASP A 355 -7.44 8.94 -13.77
N MET A 356 -7.35 9.26 -12.48
CA MET A 356 -7.57 10.61 -11.94
C MET A 356 -6.55 11.60 -12.51
N LEU A 357 -5.26 11.24 -12.52
CA LEU A 357 -4.21 12.08 -13.12
C LEU A 357 -4.47 12.32 -14.62
N ALA A 358 -4.86 11.28 -15.36
CA ALA A 358 -5.21 11.41 -16.77
C ALA A 358 -6.37 12.40 -17.00
N LYS A 359 -7.44 12.32 -16.20
CA LYS A 359 -8.59 13.24 -16.25
C LYS A 359 -8.20 14.68 -15.92
N GLU A 360 -7.26 14.84 -15.01
CA GLU A 360 -6.65 16.12 -14.65
C GLU A 360 -5.69 16.66 -15.73
N LYS A 361 -5.47 15.92 -16.83
CA LYS A 361 -4.50 16.21 -17.89
C LYS A 361 -3.05 16.24 -17.38
N LEU A 362 -2.77 15.40 -16.37
CA LEU A 362 -1.46 15.07 -15.83
C LEU A 362 -0.97 13.74 -16.38
#